data_AF-A0A1Q6X0Z4-F1
#
_entry.id   AF-A0A1Q6X0Z4-F1
#
_cell.length_a   1.000
_cell.length_b   1.000
_cell.length_c   1.000
_cell.angle_alpha   90.00
_cell.angle_beta   90.00
_cell.angle_gamma   90.00
#
_symmetry.space_group_name_H-M   'P 1'
#
loop_
_entity.id
_entity.type
_entity.pdbx_description
1 polymer ?
#
loop_
_entity_poly.entity_id
_entity_poly.type
_entity_poly.pdbx_seq_one_letter_code
_entity_poly.pdbx_strand_id
1 'polypeptide(L)'
;MPFQIVRQPVASPLSFSRSDDAAILTQAAVLLATGAQLRGDNKRFRLAPAGISSGSAPLLDEDLKLLGLPALAESPGRIDSAHNRQLLFSRYKLPIPTQAVLTETAIEDKNVFGDVARIHFSEGSSKSAIDMMELCLRHPNELVRVSAAAAYSEHSSELDRLVRILEAGTRSAENLLRSISATALSFAAPDHPRLREMQGIAGRPGATGAGDTTMLIHGTWAQNSPWWQPGGDFHTYILQSVRPDLYSKPDRFGWSGGYSDAARTLAATDLVSWVQNHNEQGLDLITHSHGGNVAFLATQNGLDLGELILLSCPVHVPKYQPDMAHVHKKVVSIRVHFDLVILADRGGQRFNFPGITENVLPIWFDHFATHNPDVWRQQNVPAMI
;
A
#
# COMPACT_ATOMS: atom_id res chain seq x y z
N MET A 1 14.63 4.84 -11.36
CA MET A 1 15.43 4.28 -10.25
C MET A 1 14.53 4.21 -9.03
N PRO A 2 14.70 3.22 -8.14
CA PRO A 2 13.93 3.16 -6.90
C PRO A 2 14.24 4.38 -6.03
N PHE A 3 13.27 4.82 -5.22
CA PHE A 3 13.49 5.87 -4.24
C PHE A 3 14.49 5.42 -3.17
N GLN A 4 15.29 6.35 -2.67
CA GLN A 4 16.17 6.10 -1.53
C GLN A 4 15.36 5.85 -0.25
N ILE A 5 15.90 4.99 0.62
CA ILE A 5 15.31 4.71 1.93
C ILE A 5 15.26 6.00 2.77
N VAL A 6 14.06 6.36 3.19
CA VAL A 6 13.83 7.52 4.06
C VAL A 6 13.85 7.07 5.52
N ARG A 7 14.77 7.65 6.31
CA ARG A 7 14.85 7.44 7.77
C ARG A 7 14.13 8.52 8.56
N GLN A 8 14.03 9.72 7.99
CA GLN A 8 13.32 10.85 8.56
C GLN A 8 12.59 11.61 7.44
N PRO A 9 11.27 11.81 7.56
CA PRO A 9 10.51 12.56 6.57
C PRO A 9 10.88 14.06 6.61
N VAL A 10 10.76 14.73 5.47
CA VAL A 10 10.84 16.20 5.44
C VAL A 10 9.55 16.76 6.03
N ALA A 11 9.62 17.59 7.07
CA ALA A 11 8.44 18.20 7.67
C ALA A 11 7.64 19.03 6.64
N SER A 12 6.32 18.92 6.67
CA SER A 12 5.44 19.76 5.84
C SER A 12 5.22 21.13 6.50
N PRO A 13 5.01 22.21 5.73
CA PRO A 13 4.82 22.27 4.27
C PRO A 13 6.11 22.26 3.44
N LEU A 14 7.29 22.25 4.07
CA LEU A 14 8.59 22.44 3.39
C LEU A 14 8.89 21.39 2.31
N SER A 15 8.32 20.19 2.44
CA SER A 15 8.43 19.12 1.44
C SER A 15 7.99 19.58 0.04
N PHE A 16 6.98 20.43 -0.10
CA PHE A 16 6.43 20.88 -1.39
C PHE A 16 7.31 21.89 -2.14
N SER A 17 8.35 22.42 -1.50
CA SER A 17 9.36 23.27 -2.16
C SER A 17 10.62 22.51 -2.58
N ARG A 18 10.63 21.18 -2.41
CA ARG A 18 11.80 20.30 -2.60
C ARG A 18 11.48 19.18 -3.57
N SER A 19 12.54 18.56 -4.11
CA SER A 19 12.43 17.52 -5.14
C SER A 19 13.35 16.32 -4.91
N ASP A 20 14.02 16.25 -3.76
CA ASP A 20 14.72 15.05 -3.31
C ASP A 20 13.72 13.95 -2.87
N ASP A 21 14.17 12.70 -2.86
CA ASP A 21 13.30 11.53 -2.61
C ASP A 21 12.52 11.62 -1.31
N ALA A 22 13.15 12.10 -0.22
CA ALA A 22 12.48 12.28 1.06
C ALA A 22 11.34 13.31 0.99
N ALA A 23 11.53 14.40 0.24
CA ALA A 23 10.49 15.39 0.02
C ALA A 23 9.35 14.83 -0.86
N ILE A 24 9.68 14.13 -1.95
CA ILE A 24 8.69 13.53 -2.86
C ILE A 24 7.83 12.49 -2.16
N LEU A 25 8.45 11.61 -1.37
CA LEU A 25 7.73 10.60 -0.58
C LEU A 25 6.85 11.26 0.50
N THR A 26 7.33 12.32 1.16
CA THR A 26 6.46 13.08 2.08
C THR A 26 5.29 13.74 1.35
N GLN A 27 5.48 14.34 0.16
CA GLN A 27 4.39 14.94 -0.61
C GLN A 27 3.32 13.88 -0.95
N ALA A 28 3.75 12.69 -1.38
CA ALA A 28 2.87 11.55 -1.63
C ALA A 28 2.09 11.13 -0.37
N ALA A 29 2.78 11.03 0.77
CA ALA A 29 2.20 10.74 2.08
C ALA A 29 1.12 11.75 2.46
N VAL A 30 1.43 13.04 2.34
CA VAL A 30 0.52 14.16 2.63
C VAL A 30 -0.72 14.07 1.75
N LEU A 31 -0.57 13.92 0.44
CA LEU A 31 -1.71 13.84 -0.49
C LEU A 31 -2.63 12.66 -0.16
N LEU A 32 -2.08 11.46 -0.01
CA LEU A 32 -2.84 10.26 0.31
C LEU A 32 -3.56 10.39 1.67
N ALA A 33 -2.87 10.94 2.67
CA ALA A 33 -3.43 11.15 4.00
C ALA A 33 -4.54 12.19 4.00
N THR A 34 -4.36 13.32 3.30
CA THR A 34 -5.39 14.33 3.10
C THR A 34 -6.62 13.72 2.42
N GLY A 35 -6.44 12.88 1.39
CA GLY A 35 -7.55 12.14 0.77
C GLY A 35 -8.25 11.19 1.74
N ALA A 36 -7.50 10.46 2.56
CA ALA A 36 -8.06 9.56 3.57
C ALA A 36 -8.86 10.30 4.66
N GLN A 37 -8.42 11.50 5.07
CA GLN A 37 -9.19 12.37 5.97
C GLN A 37 -10.50 12.83 5.33
N LEU A 38 -10.47 13.32 4.09
CA LEU A 38 -11.67 13.83 3.41
C LEU A 38 -12.73 12.74 3.17
N ARG A 39 -12.30 11.49 2.94
CA ARG A 39 -13.19 10.32 2.83
C ARG A 39 -13.69 9.78 4.17
N GLY A 40 -13.06 10.15 5.29
CA GLY A 40 -13.41 9.63 6.61
C GLY A 40 -12.94 8.19 6.85
N ASP A 41 -11.83 7.78 6.24
CA ASP A 41 -11.37 6.38 6.28
C ASP A 41 -11.16 5.87 7.73
N ASN A 42 -10.76 6.75 8.66
CA ASN A 42 -10.62 6.42 10.08
C ASN A 42 -11.94 6.05 10.79
N LYS A 43 -13.10 6.53 10.33
CA LYS A 43 -14.38 6.19 10.97
C LYS A 43 -14.69 4.69 10.86
N ARG A 44 -14.25 4.04 9.77
CA ARG A 44 -14.46 2.61 9.54
C ARG A 44 -13.84 1.75 10.65
N PHE A 45 -12.72 2.21 11.23
CA PHE A 45 -12.00 1.51 12.30
C PHE A 45 -12.54 1.82 13.69
N ARG A 46 -13.18 2.97 13.91
CA ARG A 46 -13.83 3.32 15.19
C ARG A 46 -15.11 2.52 15.45
N LEU A 47 -15.72 1.97 14.41
CA LEU A 47 -16.95 1.16 14.47
C LEU A 47 -16.67 -0.34 14.60
N ALA A 48 -15.39 -0.74 14.72
CA ALA A 48 -15.01 -2.14 14.91
C ALA A 48 -15.47 -2.68 16.28
N PRO A 49 -15.74 -4.00 16.41
CA PRO A 49 -16.18 -4.61 17.67
C PRO A 49 -15.23 -4.35 18.84
N ALA A 50 -15.78 -4.32 20.05
CA ALA A 50 -15.02 -4.14 21.29
C ALA A 50 -13.89 -5.19 21.40
N GLY A 51 -12.64 -4.72 21.51
CA GLY A 51 -11.45 -5.57 21.54
C GLY A 51 -10.41 -5.21 20.47
N ILE A 52 -10.82 -4.52 19.41
CA ILE A 52 -9.93 -3.97 18.38
C ILE A 52 -9.83 -2.48 18.64
N SER A 53 -8.68 -2.04 19.17
CA SER A 53 -8.55 -0.63 19.56
C SER A 53 -8.34 0.27 18.34
N SER A 54 -8.57 1.56 18.53
CA SER A 54 -8.31 2.65 17.58
C SER A 54 -6.87 2.71 17.04
N GLY A 55 -5.93 1.92 17.57
CA GLY A 55 -4.52 1.88 17.15
C GLY A 55 -4.26 1.20 15.80
N SER A 56 -5.28 0.64 15.15
CA SER A 56 -5.18 0.05 13.80
C SER A 56 -5.71 0.93 12.68
N ALA A 57 -5.89 2.23 12.91
CA ALA A 57 -6.44 3.13 11.90
C ALA A 57 -5.46 3.36 10.71
N PRO A 58 -5.97 3.74 9.52
CA PRO A 58 -5.15 4.16 8.38
C PRO A 58 -4.33 5.42 8.69
N LEU A 59 -4.85 6.30 9.54
CA LEU A 59 -4.16 7.50 10.01
C LEU A 59 -4.13 7.51 11.53
N LEU A 60 -2.94 7.46 12.12
CA LEU A 60 -2.73 7.65 13.56
C LEU A 60 -2.41 9.12 13.85
N ASP A 61 -2.92 9.65 14.96
CA ASP A 61 -2.71 11.06 15.34
C ASP A 61 -1.22 11.41 15.49
N GLU A 62 -0.39 10.45 15.93
CA GLU A 62 1.06 10.62 16.03
C GLU A 62 1.72 10.79 14.65
N ASP A 63 1.30 10.01 13.66
CA ASP A 63 1.85 10.07 12.30
C ASP A 63 1.43 11.37 11.61
N LEU A 64 0.17 11.80 11.81
CA LEU A 64 -0.32 13.09 11.30
C LEU A 64 0.47 14.26 11.90
N LYS A 65 0.74 14.24 13.21
CA LYS A 65 1.57 15.25 13.88
C LYS A 65 3.00 15.28 13.35
N LEU A 66 3.61 14.11 13.13
CA LEU A 66 4.97 14.00 12.59
C LEU A 66 5.07 14.57 11.17
N LEU A 67 4.03 14.40 10.35
CA LEU A 67 3.95 14.98 9.01
C LEU A 67 3.49 16.45 9.00
N GLY A 68 3.08 16.99 10.15
CA GLY A 68 2.54 18.34 10.29
C GLY A 68 1.16 18.53 9.66
N LEU A 69 0.44 17.45 9.34
CA LEU A 69 -0.84 17.48 8.63
C LEU A 69 -1.93 18.12 9.50
N PRO A 70 -2.68 19.13 8.99
CA PRO A 70 -3.84 19.65 9.69
C PRO A 70 -4.94 18.58 9.74
N ALA A 71 -5.72 18.60 10.83
CA ALA A 71 -6.92 17.79 10.92
C ALA A 71 -7.98 18.36 9.98
N LEU A 72 -8.57 17.50 9.15
CA LEU A 72 -9.60 17.89 8.18
C LEU A 72 -10.94 17.22 8.51
N ALA A 73 -12.01 17.99 8.33
CA ALA A 73 -13.35 17.43 8.31
C ALA A 73 -13.58 16.65 7.01
N GLU A 74 -14.42 15.63 7.10
CA GLU A 74 -14.92 14.90 5.94
C GLU A 74 -15.63 15.84 4.97
N SER A 75 -15.44 15.60 3.68
CA SER A 75 -16.05 16.40 2.63
C SER A 75 -16.93 15.49 1.76
N PRO A 76 -18.27 15.51 1.96
CA PRO A 76 -19.14 14.68 1.16
C PRO A 76 -19.29 15.24 -0.26
N GLY A 77 -19.31 14.35 -1.23
CA GLY A 77 -19.65 14.67 -2.62
C GLY A 77 -18.47 15.11 -3.49
N ARG A 78 -18.78 15.29 -4.77
CA ARG A 78 -17.84 15.76 -5.79
C ARG A 78 -17.97 17.27 -5.95
N ILE A 79 -16.84 17.94 -6.11
CA ILE A 79 -16.78 19.36 -6.45
C ILE A 79 -16.65 19.55 -7.96
N ASP A 80 -16.99 20.75 -8.44
CA ASP A 80 -16.70 21.16 -9.81
C ASP A 80 -15.18 21.40 -9.98
N SER A 81 -14.47 20.35 -10.41
CA SER A 81 -13.02 20.37 -10.61
C SER A 81 -12.58 21.37 -11.67
N ALA A 82 -13.37 21.55 -12.73
CA ALA A 82 -13.03 22.49 -13.79
C ALA A 82 -13.11 23.93 -13.30
N HIS A 83 -14.18 24.28 -12.57
CA HIS A 83 -14.31 25.59 -11.95
C HIS A 83 -13.22 25.84 -10.90
N ASN A 84 -12.94 24.85 -10.05
CA ASN A 84 -11.88 24.96 -9.04
C ASN A 84 -10.50 25.21 -9.68
N ARG A 85 -10.16 24.42 -10.70
CA ARG A 85 -8.92 24.56 -11.48
C ARG A 85 -8.83 25.95 -12.11
N GLN A 86 -9.91 26.47 -12.68
CA GLN A 86 -9.93 27.80 -13.28
C GLN A 86 -9.58 28.89 -12.25
N LEU A 87 -10.20 28.86 -11.07
CA LEU A 87 -9.91 29.82 -10.00
C LEU A 87 -8.46 29.72 -9.51
N LEU A 88 -8.00 28.50 -9.25
CA LEU A 88 -6.65 28.23 -8.77
C LEU A 88 -5.59 28.67 -9.79
N PHE A 89 -5.75 28.28 -11.06
CA PHE A 89 -4.75 28.58 -12.08
C PHE A 89 -4.74 30.07 -12.43
N SER A 90 -5.90 30.75 -12.37
CA SER A 90 -5.96 32.20 -12.51
C SER A 90 -5.18 32.92 -11.42
N ARG A 91 -5.26 32.45 -10.16
CA ARG A 91 -4.50 33.02 -9.02
C ARG A 91 -2.99 33.00 -9.27
N TYR A 92 -2.47 31.92 -9.83
CA TYR A 92 -1.04 31.72 -10.09
C TYR A 92 -0.62 32.04 -11.53
N LYS A 93 -1.51 32.59 -12.36
CA LYS A 93 -1.27 32.90 -13.79
C LYS A 93 -0.78 31.67 -14.58
N LEU A 94 -1.28 30.50 -14.24
CA LEU A 94 -0.95 29.25 -14.90
C LEU A 94 -1.83 29.04 -16.15
N PRO A 95 -1.32 28.37 -17.19
CA PRO A 95 -2.12 28.05 -18.37
C PRO A 95 -3.24 27.08 -18.00
N ILE A 96 -4.47 27.44 -18.33
CA ILE A 96 -5.65 26.58 -18.19
C ILE A 96 -5.69 25.63 -19.39
N PRO A 97 -5.62 24.31 -19.18
CA PRO A 97 -5.70 23.35 -20.28
C PRO A 97 -7.04 23.49 -21.01
N THR A 98 -7.02 23.61 -22.34
CA THR A 98 -8.22 23.41 -23.15
C THR A 98 -8.48 21.92 -23.29
N GLN A 99 -9.74 21.50 -23.45
CA GLN A 99 -10.13 20.08 -23.64
C GLN A 99 -9.36 19.36 -24.76
N ALA A 100 -8.73 20.09 -25.69
CA ALA A 100 -7.97 19.56 -26.82
C ALA A 100 -6.55 19.07 -26.47
N VAL A 101 -6.00 19.43 -25.30
CA VAL A 101 -4.64 19.03 -24.90
C VAL A 101 -4.70 17.72 -24.11
N LEU A 102 -4.39 16.61 -24.79
CA LEU A 102 -4.39 15.26 -24.21
C LEU A 102 -3.32 15.04 -23.12
N THR A 103 -2.29 15.88 -23.07
CA THR A 103 -1.19 15.81 -22.10
C THR A 103 -0.98 17.17 -21.43
N GLU A 104 -1.46 17.31 -20.20
CA GLU A 104 -1.24 18.53 -19.43
C GLU A 104 0.27 18.70 -19.12
N THR A 105 0.84 19.84 -19.53
CA THR A 105 2.24 20.16 -19.27
C THR A 105 2.49 20.25 -17.77
N ALA A 106 3.62 19.72 -17.29
CA ALA A 106 4.01 19.87 -15.89
C ALA A 106 4.17 21.35 -15.51
N ILE A 107 3.88 21.66 -14.25
CA ILE A 107 4.19 22.96 -13.64
C ILE A 107 5.58 22.83 -13.02
N GLU A 108 6.55 23.60 -13.51
CA GLU A 108 7.95 23.53 -13.03
C GLU A 108 8.23 24.45 -11.83
N ASP A 109 7.37 25.44 -11.58
CA ASP A 109 7.58 26.42 -10.51
C ASP A 109 7.26 25.83 -9.13
N LYS A 110 8.32 25.41 -8.42
CA LYS A 110 8.26 24.88 -7.05
C LYS A 110 7.68 25.88 -6.04
N ASN A 111 7.76 27.19 -6.31
CA ASN A 111 7.21 28.19 -5.40
C ASN A 111 5.68 28.13 -5.36
N VAL A 112 5.05 27.77 -6.48
CA VAL A 112 3.58 27.61 -6.56
C VAL A 112 3.13 26.44 -5.67
N PHE A 113 3.82 25.30 -5.73
CA PHE A 113 3.52 24.16 -4.86
C PHE A 113 3.76 24.48 -3.39
N GLY A 114 4.88 25.11 -3.06
CA GLY A 114 5.19 25.53 -1.69
C GLY A 114 4.16 26.51 -1.12
N ASP A 115 3.68 27.45 -1.93
CA ASP A 115 2.68 28.43 -1.52
C ASP A 115 1.30 27.80 -1.28
N VAL A 116 0.82 26.97 -2.21
CA VAL A 116 -0.46 26.25 -2.06
C VAL A 116 -0.42 25.30 -0.86
N ALA A 117 0.70 24.59 -0.66
CA ALA A 117 0.89 23.76 0.53
C ALA A 117 0.84 24.61 1.80
N ARG A 118 1.58 25.72 1.88
CA ARG A 118 1.55 26.61 3.05
C ARG A 118 0.13 27.11 3.36
N ILE A 119 -0.66 27.46 2.35
CA ILE A 119 -2.07 27.83 2.53
C ILE A 119 -2.87 26.64 3.11
N HIS A 120 -2.73 25.44 2.54
CA HIS A 120 -3.42 24.26 3.04
C HIS A 120 -3.09 23.95 4.50
N PHE A 121 -1.81 23.94 4.85
CA PHE A 121 -1.34 23.66 6.21
C PHE A 121 -1.73 24.75 7.21
N SER A 122 -1.94 25.99 6.76
CA SER A 122 -2.41 27.08 7.61
C SER A 122 -3.94 27.08 7.79
N GLU A 123 -4.70 26.80 6.74
CA GLU A 123 -6.16 26.87 6.77
C GLU A 123 -6.81 25.58 7.28
N GLY A 124 -6.22 24.41 6.96
CA GLY A 124 -6.80 23.12 7.31
C GLY A 124 -8.22 22.92 6.77
N SER A 125 -8.48 23.36 5.54
CA SER A 125 -9.83 23.31 4.93
C SER A 125 -9.91 22.29 3.79
N SER A 126 -11.10 21.73 3.55
CA SER A 126 -11.33 20.84 2.40
C SER A 126 -11.06 21.54 1.06
N LYS A 127 -11.31 22.85 0.99
CA LYS A 127 -11.06 23.67 -0.20
C LYS A 127 -9.56 23.79 -0.50
N SER A 128 -8.74 24.09 0.50
CA SER A 128 -7.29 24.20 0.31
C SER A 128 -6.64 22.84 0.08
N ALA A 129 -7.19 21.77 0.67
CA ALA A 129 -6.80 20.39 0.37
C ALA A 129 -7.01 20.04 -1.11
N ILE A 130 -8.20 20.38 -1.63
CA ILE A 130 -8.56 20.20 -3.03
C ILE A 130 -7.64 21.01 -3.95
N ASP A 131 -7.33 22.26 -3.60
CA ASP A 131 -6.43 23.11 -4.40
C ASP A 131 -5.04 22.48 -4.49
N MET A 132 -4.54 21.93 -3.38
CA MET A 132 -3.28 21.20 -3.35
C MET A 132 -3.33 19.95 -4.24
N MET A 133 -4.38 19.13 -4.15
CA MET A 133 -4.54 17.94 -5.00
C MET A 133 -4.61 18.31 -6.48
N GLU A 134 -5.44 19.28 -6.85
CA GLU A 134 -5.63 19.71 -8.25
C GLU A 134 -4.33 20.24 -8.85
N LEU A 135 -3.55 21.04 -8.09
CA LEU A 135 -2.24 21.51 -8.52
C LEU A 135 -1.27 20.34 -8.73
N CYS A 136 -1.24 19.39 -7.78
CA CYS A 136 -0.32 18.24 -7.79
C CYS A 136 -0.57 17.26 -8.94
N LEU A 137 -1.74 17.27 -9.60
CA LEU A 137 -1.96 16.50 -10.83
C LEU A 137 -1.03 16.91 -11.98
N ARG A 138 -0.44 18.12 -11.92
CA ARG A 138 0.54 18.64 -12.89
C ARG A 138 1.95 18.74 -12.30
N HIS A 139 2.23 18.05 -11.20
CA HIS A 139 3.57 18.04 -10.61
C HIS A 139 4.59 17.35 -11.53
N PRO A 140 5.88 17.77 -11.62
CA PRO A 140 6.88 17.14 -12.49
C PRO A 140 7.17 15.68 -12.12
N ASN A 141 7.13 15.35 -10.82
CA ASN A 141 7.31 13.98 -10.34
C ASN A 141 6.02 13.16 -10.44
N GLU A 142 6.13 11.96 -11.02
CA GLU A 142 5.01 11.08 -11.30
C GLU A 142 4.30 10.54 -10.04
N LEU A 143 5.05 10.24 -8.97
CA LEU A 143 4.49 9.70 -7.73
C LEU A 143 3.52 10.72 -7.11
N VAL A 144 3.89 11.99 -7.13
CA VAL A 144 3.05 13.08 -6.61
C VAL A 144 1.75 13.20 -7.41
N ARG A 145 1.82 13.08 -8.74
CA ARG A 145 0.63 13.09 -9.61
C ARG A 145 -0.31 11.93 -9.31
N VAL A 146 0.25 10.71 -9.18
CA VAL A 146 -0.52 9.50 -8.86
C VAL A 146 -1.15 9.61 -7.47
N SER A 147 -0.41 10.05 -6.46
CA SER A 147 -0.93 10.25 -5.10
C SER A 147 -2.03 11.31 -5.06
N ALA A 148 -1.90 12.40 -5.81
CA ALA A 148 -2.95 13.40 -5.96
C ALA A 148 -4.19 12.81 -6.63
N ALA A 149 -4.04 12.07 -7.73
CA ALA A 149 -5.16 11.41 -8.41
C ALA A 149 -5.88 10.40 -7.51
N ALA A 150 -5.12 9.60 -6.76
CA ALA A 150 -5.65 8.64 -5.78
C ALA A 150 -6.43 9.35 -4.66
N ALA A 151 -5.88 10.44 -4.10
CA ALA A 151 -6.52 11.23 -3.07
C ALA A 151 -7.81 11.92 -3.55
N TYR A 152 -7.82 12.35 -4.82
CA TYR A 152 -8.87 13.22 -5.37
C TYR A 152 -10.03 12.48 -6.06
N SER A 153 -9.88 11.19 -6.36
CA SER A 153 -10.83 10.40 -7.19
C SER A 153 -12.29 10.44 -6.74
N GLU A 154 -12.54 10.50 -5.43
CA GLU A 154 -13.91 10.55 -4.87
C GLU A 154 -14.46 11.97 -4.70
N HIS A 155 -13.60 12.99 -4.82
CA HIS A 155 -13.96 14.39 -4.62
C HIS A 155 -13.99 15.21 -5.91
N SER A 156 -13.42 14.69 -7.01
CA SER A 156 -13.41 15.35 -8.32
C SER A 156 -14.65 15.04 -9.14
N SER A 157 -15.17 16.01 -9.91
CA SER A 157 -16.16 15.75 -10.96
C SER A 157 -15.57 15.15 -12.25
N GLU A 158 -14.25 15.09 -12.38
CA GLU A 158 -13.52 14.66 -13.60
C GLU A 158 -12.81 13.31 -13.40
N LEU A 159 -13.55 12.28 -12.94
CA LEU A 159 -12.98 10.97 -12.62
C LEU A 159 -12.16 10.36 -13.77
N ASP A 160 -12.63 10.47 -15.02
CA ASP A 160 -11.95 9.91 -16.18
C ASP A 160 -10.51 10.44 -16.36
N ARG A 161 -10.27 11.72 -16.00
CA ARG A 161 -8.93 12.32 -16.03
C ARG A 161 -8.03 11.68 -14.98
N LEU A 162 -8.56 11.43 -13.78
CA LEU A 162 -7.82 10.81 -12.68
C LEU A 162 -7.54 9.33 -12.98
N VAL A 163 -8.52 8.61 -13.53
CA VAL A 163 -8.35 7.21 -13.98
C VAL A 163 -7.23 7.09 -15.02
N ARG A 164 -7.11 8.02 -15.97
CA ARG A 164 -5.98 8.02 -16.93
C ARG A 164 -4.62 8.21 -16.27
N ILE A 165 -4.51 9.07 -15.26
CA ILE A 165 -3.26 9.27 -14.50
C ILE A 165 -2.89 7.98 -13.74
N LEU A 166 -3.87 7.36 -13.08
CA LEU A 166 -3.67 6.10 -12.36
C LEU A 166 -3.30 4.96 -13.32
N GLU A 167 -4.01 4.82 -14.44
CA GLU A 167 -3.72 3.83 -15.49
C GLU A 167 -2.28 3.97 -16.02
N ALA A 168 -1.85 5.19 -16.36
CA ALA A 168 -0.49 5.46 -16.80
C ALA A 168 0.54 5.07 -15.72
N GLY A 169 0.26 5.40 -14.46
CA GLY A 169 1.12 5.04 -13.34
C GLY A 169 1.31 3.53 -13.15
N THR A 170 0.32 2.71 -13.51
CA THR A 170 0.46 1.24 -13.48
C THR A 170 1.51 0.69 -14.46
N ARG A 171 2.02 1.52 -15.38
CA ARG A 171 3.02 1.15 -16.38
C ARG A 171 4.44 1.59 -15.98
N SER A 172 4.60 2.25 -14.83
CA SER A 172 5.92 2.67 -14.35
C SER A 172 6.81 1.48 -14.01
N ALA A 173 8.11 1.65 -14.26
CA ALA A 173 9.13 0.70 -13.81
C ALA A 173 9.34 0.77 -12.28
N GLU A 174 8.96 1.89 -11.65
CA GLU A 174 9.07 2.07 -10.20
C GLU A 174 7.91 1.34 -9.49
N ASN A 175 8.26 0.47 -8.52
CA ASN A 175 7.31 -0.46 -7.90
C ASN A 175 6.29 0.26 -7.02
N LEU A 176 6.70 1.27 -6.26
CA LEU A 176 5.83 2.01 -5.34
C LEU A 176 4.75 2.77 -6.08
N LEU A 177 5.13 3.49 -7.12
CA LEU A 177 4.23 4.20 -8.01
C LEU A 177 3.26 3.23 -8.68
N ARG A 178 3.76 2.12 -9.23
CA ARG A 178 2.91 1.10 -9.88
C ARG A 178 1.89 0.50 -8.90
N SER A 179 2.29 0.20 -7.66
CA SER A 179 1.41 -0.35 -6.64
C SER A 179 0.37 0.65 -6.14
N ILE A 180 0.76 1.89 -5.83
CA ILE A 180 -0.20 2.94 -5.44
C ILE A 180 -1.21 3.17 -6.56
N SER A 181 -0.73 3.24 -7.81
CA SER A 181 -1.58 3.43 -8.99
C SER A 181 -2.61 2.33 -9.16
N ALA A 182 -2.18 1.06 -9.13
CA ALA A 182 -3.07 -0.08 -9.33
C ALA A 182 -4.07 -0.23 -8.17
N THR A 183 -3.62 -0.01 -6.93
CA THR A 183 -4.48 -0.01 -5.75
C THR A 183 -5.52 1.12 -5.83
N ALA A 184 -5.13 2.35 -6.14
CA ALA A 184 -6.09 3.45 -6.30
C ALA A 184 -7.05 3.23 -7.48
N LEU A 185 -6.54 2.70 -8.60
CA LEU A 185 -7.35 2.37 -9.78
C LEU A 185 -8.42 1.31 -9.46
N SER A 186 -8.13 0.36 -8.57
CA SER A 186 -9.10 -0.64 -8.14
C SER A 186 -10.32 -0.04 -7.41
N PHE A 187 -10.18 1.14 -6.81
CA PHE A 187 -11.30 1.88 -6.24
C PHE A 187 -11.98 2.78 -7.26
N ALA A 188 -11.20 3.46 -8.10
CA ALA A 188 -11.71 4.44 -9.06
C ALA A 188 -12.40 3.80 -10.28
N ALA A 189 -11.89 2.67 -10.75
CA ALA A 189 -12.38 1.93 -11.91
C ALA A 189 -12.05 0.41 -11.75
N PRO A 190 -12.77 -0.31 -10.87
CA PRO A 190 -12.47 -1.71 -10.53
C PRO A 190 -12.46 -2.67 -11.72
N ASP A 191 -13.25 -2.39 -12.76
CA ASP A 191 -13.35 -3.23 -13.97
C ASP A 191 -12.35 -2.85 -15.07
N HIS A 192 -11.44 -1.91 -14.78
CA HIS A 192 -10.49 -1.41 -15.79
C HIS A 192 -9.60 -2.56 -16.31
N PRO A 193 -9.51 -2.79 -17.64
CA PRO A 193 -8.78 -3.92 -18.23
C PRO A 193 -7.33 -4.06 -17.74
N ARG A 194 -6.67 -2.92 -17.52
CA ARG A 194 -5.31 -2.87 -16.98
C ARG A 194 -5.12 -3.64 -15.67
N LEU A 195 -6.12 -3.65 -14.78
CA LEU A 195 -6.04 -4.39 -13.52
C LEU A 195 -6.00 -5.90 -13.75
N ARG A 196 -6.69 -6.40 -14.79
CA ARG A 196 -6.65 -7.82 -15.16
C ARG A 196 -5.31 -8.21 -15.78
N GLU A 197 -4.72 -7.32 -16.59
CA GLU A 197 -3.38 -7.55 -17.18
C GLU A 197 -2.26 -7.66 -16.14
N MET A 198 -2.43 -7.00 -14.99
CA MET A 198 -1.47 -7.04 -13.88
C MET A 198 -1.59 -8.29 -13.01
N GLN A 199 -2.68 -9.04 -13.14
CA GLN A 199 -2.85 -10.30 -12.43
C GLN A 199 -2.05 -11.39 -13.13
N GLY A 200 -1.50 -12.31 -12.35
CA GLY A 200 -0.88 -13.51 -12.89
C GLY A 200 -1.86 -14.68 -12.93
N ILE A 201 -1.44 -15.75 -13.60
CA ILE A 201 -2.13 -17.04 -13.52
C ILE A 201 -1.62 -17.72 -12.25
N ALA A 202 -2.53 -18.17 -11.38
CA ALA A 202 -2.17 -18.94 -10.21
C ALA A 202 -1.40 -20.21 -10.61
N GLY A 203 -0.40 -20.58 -9.81
CA GLY A 203 0.35 -21.82 -10.05
C GLY A 203 -0.59 -23.02 -9.97
N ARG A 204 -0.38 -24.03 -10.82
CA ARG A 204 -1.11 -25.29 -10.69
C ARG A 204 -0.49 -26.10 -9.55
N PRO A 205 -1.27 -26.65 -8.61
CA PRO A 205 -0.73 -27.55 -7.61
C PRO A 205 -0.12 -28.77 -8.31
N GLY A 206 1.18 -28.97 -8.12
CA GLY A 206 1.85 -30.26 -8.31
C GLY A 206 1.73 -31.10 -7.03
N ALA A 207 2.22 -32.33 -7.05
CA ALA A 207 2.39 -33.13 -5.84
C ALA A 207 3.84 -33.55 -5.76
N THR A 208 4.58 -33.03 -4.78
CA THR A 208 5.92 -33.51 -4.45
C THR A 208 6.10 -33.63 -2.93
N GLY A 209 6.89 -34.62 -2.51
CA GLY A 209 6.93 -35.12 -1.13
C GLY A 209 7.46 -34.14 -0.07
N ALA A 210 7.18 -34.48 1.19
CA ALA A 210 7.37 -33.69 2.40
C ALA A 210 8.83 -33.30 2.70
N GLY A 211 9.01 -32.14 3.34
CA GLY A 211 10.26 -31.76 4.02
C GLY A 211 10.53 -30.27 4.19
N ASP A 212 9.78 -29.40 3.51
CA ASP A 212 9.99 -27.95 3.54
C ASP A 212 8.92 -27.30 4.43
N THR A 213 9.28 -26.84 5.63
CA THR A 213 8.32 -26.34 6.64
C THR A 213 8.05 -24.84 6.58
N THR A 214 8.67 -24.09 5.66
CA THR A 214 8.43 -22.64 5.51
C THR A 214 8.03 -22.29 4.07
N MET A 215 7.06 -21.38 3.87
CA MET A 215 6.67 -20.91 2.52
C MET A 215 6.53 -19.38 2.43
N LEU A 216 7.01 -18.80 1.31
CA LEU A 216 6.77 -17.40 0.96
C LEU A 216 5.44 -17.25 0.21
N ILE A 217 4.62 -16.26 0.59
CA ILE A 217 3.41 -15.88 -0.14
C ILE A 217 3.48 -14.40 -0.54
N HIS A 218 3.40 -14.14 -1.85
CA HIS A 218 3.45 -12.79 -2.39
C HIS A 218 2.13 -12.01 -2.17
N GLY A 219 2.22 -10.68 -2.32
CA GLY A 219 1.07 -9.77 -2.25
C GLY A 219 0.35 -9.53 -3.57
N THR A 220 -0.60 -8.59 -3.56
CA THR A 220 -1.30 -8.13 -4.77
C THR A 220 -0.30 -7.67 -5.84
N TRP A 221 -0.61 -7.92 -7.12
CA TRP A 221 0.22 -7.52 -8.28
C TRP A 221 1.62 -8.14 -8.35
N ALA A 222 1.96 -9.08 -7.46
CA ALA A 222 3.32 -9.61 -7.31
C ALA A 222 3.51 -11.05 -7.80
N GLN A 223 2.49 -11.67 -8.41
CA GLN A 223 2.56 -13.06 -8.87
C GLN A 223 3.76 -13.29 -9.83
N ASN A 224 4.02 -12.34 -10.73
CA ASN A 224 5.15 -12.43 -11.66
C ASN A 224 6.43 -11.75 -11.14
N SER A 225 6.44 -11.22 -9.93
CA SER A 225 7.63 -10.58 -9.36
C SER A 225 8.65 -11.65 -8.97
N PRO A 226 9.95 -11.45 -9.28
CA PRO A 226 10.95 -12.49 -9.06
C PRO A 226 11.31 -12.70 -7.59
N TRP A 227 11.18 -11.68 -6.72
CA TRP A 227 11.74 -11.68 -5.37
C TRP A 227 11.35 -12.87 -4.49
N TRP A 228 10.11 -13.34 -4.59
CA TRP A 228 9.55 -14.42 -3.76
C TRP A 228 9.70 -15.81 -4.38
N GLN A 229 10.03 -15.88 -5.67
CA GLN A 229 10.12 -17.13 -6.41
C GLN A 229 11.46 -17.82 -6.13
N PRO A 230 11.58 -19.15 -6.29
CA PRO A 230 12.85 -19.85 -6.20
C PRO A 230 13.93 -19.20 -7.06
N GLY A 231 15.06 -18.84 -6.45
CA GLY A 231 16.15 -18.11 -7.11
C GLY A 231 15.98 -16.58 -7.16
N GLY A 232 14.85 -16.06 -6.69
CA GLY A 232 14.64 -14.63 -6.43
C GLY A 232 15.54 -14.10 -5.32
N ASP A 233 15.78 -12.79 -5.28
CA ASP A 233 16.69 -12.17 -4.32
C ASP A 233 16.29 -12.40 -2.86
N PHE A 234 15.03 -12.16 -2.52
CA PHE A 234 14.51 -12.35 -1.18
C PHE A 234 14.35 -13.84 -0.83
N HIS A 235 13.80 -14.66 -1.74
CA HIS A 235 13.73 -16.11 -1.58
C HIS A 235 15.11 -16.71 -1.28
N THR A 236 16.11 -16.39 -2.09
CA THR A 236 17.50 -16.86 -1.92
C THR A 236 18.07 -16.45 -0.58
N TYR A 237 17.85 -15.19 -0.16
CA TYR A 237 18.31 -14.70 1.13
C TYR A 237 17.66 -15.46 2.30
N ILE A 238 16.33 -15.65 2.27
CA ILE A 238 15.64 -16.40 3.33
C ILE A 238 16.16 -17.84 3.38
N LEU A 239 16.22 -18.53 2.25
CA LEU A 239 16.69 -19.92 2.18
C LEU A 239 18.12 -20.08 2.72
N GLN A 240 19.02 -19.16 2.36
CA GLN A 240 20.44 -19.29 2.70
C GLN A 240 20.81 -18.76 4.08
N SER A 241 20.04 -17.82 4.64
CA SER A 241 20.46 -17.06 5.82
C SER A 241 19.46 -17.06 6.98
N VAL A 242 18.20 -17.46 6.76
CA VAL A 242 17.14 -17.30 7.77
C VAL A 242 16.38 -18.62 8.03
N ARG A 243 15.86 -19.25 6.97
CA ARG A 243 15.01 -20.45 7.02
C ARG A 243 15.50 -21.45 5.97
N PRO A 244 16.44 -22.36 6.31
CA PRO A 244 16.98 -23.35 5.37
C PRO A 244 15.93 -24.40 4.93
N ASP A 245 14.78 -24.42 5.57
CA ASP A 245 13.59 -25.21 5.27
C ASP A 245 12.59 -24.49 4.34
N LEU A 246 12.99 -23.39 3.69
CA LEU A 246 12.12 -22.65 2.77
C LEU A 246 11.81 -23.45 1.50
N TYR A 247 10.52 -23.60 1.21
CA TYR A 247 10.00 -24.25 0.02
C TYR A 247 10.58 -23.64 -1.26
N SER A 248 11.18 -24.48 -2.10
CA SER A 248 11.91 -24.04 -3.30
C SER A 248 11.49 -24.76 -4.59
N LYS A 249 10.52 -25.67 -4.51
CA LYS A 249 10.09 -26.48 -5.66
C LYS A 249 9.14 -25.70 -6.60
N PRO A 250 9.03 -26.11 -7.88
CA PRO A 250 8.23 -25.39 -8.89
C PRO A 250 6.73 -25.36 -8.59
N ASP A 251 6.22 -26.34 -7.84
CA ASP A 251 4.83 -26.53 -7.43
C ASP A 251 4.42 -25.73 -6.19
N ARG A 252 5.27 -24.80 -5.72
CA ARG A 252 4.95 -23.87 -4.62
C ARG A 252 3.59 -23.22 -4.78
N PHE A 253 2.94 -22.90 -3.66
CA PHE A 253 1.74 -22.10 -3.69
C PHE A 253 2.00 -20.70 -4.28
N GLY A 254 1.10 -20.25 -5.13
CA GLY A 254 1.05 -18.89 -5.67
C GLY A 254 -0.36 -18.58 -6.15
N TRP A 255 -0.78 -17.33 -6.05
CA TRP A 255 -2.15 -16.92 -6.36
C TRP A 255 -2.17 -15.83 -7.44
N SER A 256 -3.35 -15.43 -7.92
CA SER A 256 -3.44 -14.47 -9.02
C SER A 256 -2.84 -13.10 -8.69
N GLY A 257 -2.72 -12.76 -7.40
CA GLY A 257 -2.38 -11.41 -6.95
C GLY A 257 -3.49 -10.40 -7.23
N GLY A 258 -4.74 -10.85 -7.42
CA GLY A 258 -5.90 -9.99 -7.67
C GLY A 258 -6.30 -9.17 -6.44
N TYR A 259 -6.73 -7.93 -6.66
CA TYR A 259 -7.07 -7.01 -5.56
C TYR A 259 -8.42 -7.31 -4.87
N SER A 260 -9.34 -8.02 -5.53
CA SER A 260 -10.69 -8.23 -5.00
C SER A 260 -10.73 -9.19 -3.80
N ASP A 261 -11.80 -9.11 -3.00
CA ASP A 261 -12.04 -10.05 -1.90
C ASP A 261 -12.21 -11.47 -2.41
N ALA A 262 -12.96 -11.63 -3.50
CA ALA A 262 -13.15 -12.93 -4.15
C ALA A 262 -11.82 -13.57 -4.54
N ALA A 263 -10.85 -12.79 -5.04
CA ALA A 263 -9.52 -13.30 -5.36
C ALA A 263 -8.76 -13.79 -4.12
N ARG A 264 -8.85 -13.07 -2.99
CA ARG A 264 -8.22 -13.49 -1.72
C ARG A 264 -8.90 -14.70 -1.10
N THR A 265 -10.24 -14.77 -1.12
CA THR A 265 -11.00 -15.93 -0.65
C THR A 265 -10.67 -17.18 -1.46
N LEU A 266 -10.65 -17.06 -2.80
CA LEU A 266 -10.24 -18.17 -3.66
C LEU A 266 -8.81 -18.63 -3.35
N ALA A 267 -7.87 -17.68 -3.23
CA ALA A 267 -6.49 -17.99 -2.88
C ALA A 267 -6.36 -18.70 -1.51
N ALA A 268 -7.19 -18.34 -0.53
CA ALA A 268 -7.18 -19.00 0.77
C ALA A 268 -7.68 -20.45 0.68
N THR A 269 -8.73 -20.71 -0.09
CA THR A 269 -9.20 -22.08 -0.38
C THR A 269 -8.14 -22.89 -1.14
N ASP A 270 -7.48 -22.27 -2.12
CA ASP A 270 -6.40 -22.91 -2.87
C ASP A 270 -5.19 -23.22 -1.98
N LEU A 271 -4.86 -22.36 -1.01
CA LEU A 271 -3.79 -22.58 -0.05
C LEU A 271 -4.10 -23.77 0.86
N VAL A 272 -5.30 -23.86 1.41
CA VAL A 272 -5.75 -25.02 2.21
C VAL A 272 -5.60 -26.31 1.40
N SER A 273 -6.08 -26.29 0.15
CA SER A 273 -6.01 -27.45 -0.76
C SER A 273 -4.56 -27.81 -1.08
N TRP A 274 -3.70 -26.82 -1.29
CA TRP A 274 -2.27 -27.02 -1.53
C TRP A 274 -1.62 -27.72 -0.35
N VAL A 275 -1.82 -27.23 0.88
CA VAL A 275 -1.22 -27.83 2.09
C VAL A 275 -1.70 -29.26 2.31
N GLN A 276 -3.00 -29.52 2.10
CA GLN A 276 -3.56 -30.87 2.20
C GLN A 276 -2.94 -31.84 1.18
N ASN A 277 -2.76 -31.40 -0.06
CA ASN A 277 -2.19 -32.24 -1.13
C ASN A 277 -0.69 -32.52 -0.93
N HIS A 278 0.02 -31.67 -0.18
CA HIS A 278 1.45 -31.84 0.11
C HIS A 278 1.72 -32.45 1.49
N ASN A 279 0.70 -32.63 2.33
CA ASN A 279 0.83 -33.07 3.72
C ASN A 279 1.77 -32.18 4.55
N GLU A 280 1.67 -30.86 4.37
CA GLU A 280 2.52 -29.84 5.02
C GLU A 280 1.76 -29.08 6.13
N GLN A 281 0.89 -29.77 6.88
CA GLN A 281 0.14 -29.14 7.98
C GLN A 281 1.08 -28.56 9.04
N GLY A 282 0.75 -27.37 9.55
CA GLY A 282 1.58 -26.67 10.52
C GLY A 282 2.81 -25.97 9.93
N LEU A 283 2.86 -25.76 8.61
CA LEU A 283 3.91 -24.96 7.98
C LEU A 283 3.97 -23.53 8.53
N ASP A 284 5.16 -22.96 8.52
CA ASP A 284 5.42 -21.55 8.78
C ASP A 284 5.22 -20.74 7.49
N LEU A 285 4.59 -19.57 7.57
CA LEU A 285 4.34 -18.70 6.43
C LEU A 285 5.03 -17.35 6.61
N ILE A 286 5.72 -16.89 5.55
CA ILE A 286 6.19 -15.51 5.42
C ILE A 286 5.40 -14.88 4.29
N THR A 287 4.57 -13.90 4.62
CA THR A 287 3.58 -13.33 3.68
C THR A 287 3.84 -11.85 3.46
N HIS A 288 3.64 -11.36 2.24
CA HIS A 288 3.77 -9.93 1.93
C HIS A 288 2.41 -9.32 1.59
N SER A 289 2.13 -8.13 2.14
CA SER A 289 0.94 -7.33 1.84
C SER A 289 -0.34 -8.16 2.01
N HIS A 290 -1.25 -8.13 1.04
CA HIS A 290 -2.47 -8.95 1.03
C HIS A 290 -2.24 -10.48 1.00
N GLY A 291 -1.01 -10.96 0.78
CA GLY A 291 -0.69 -12.37 1.02
C GLY A 291 -0.91 -12.79 2.48
N GLY A 292 -0.75 -11.85 3.43
CA GLY A 292 -1.10 -12.08 4.83
C GLY A 292 -2.61 -12.22 5.04
N ASN A 293 -3.41 -11.44 4.33
CA ASN A 293 -4.87 -11.56 4.37
C ASN A 293 -5.36 -12.89 3.75
N VAL A 294 -4.64 -13.44 2.77
CA VAL A 294 -4.88 -14.80 2.27
C VAL A 294 -4.60 -15.83 3.36
N ALA A 295 -3.48 -15.71 4.10
CA ALA A 295 -3.18 -16.61 5.21
C ALA A 295 -4.22 -16.50 6.34
N PHE A 296 -4.68 -15.29 6.67
CA PHE A 296 -5.76 -15.08 7.64
C PHE A 296 -7.03 -15.84 7.25
N LEU A 297 -7.50 -15.66 6.00
CA LEU A 297 -8.65 -16.39 5.50
C LEU A 297 -8.42 -17.92 5.47
N ALA A 298 -7.19 -18.37 5.22
CA ALA A 298 -6.87 -19.80 5.26
C ALA A 298 -6.98 -20.37 6.67
N THR A 299 -6.53 -19.64 7.71
CA THR A 299 -6.74 -20.06 9.12
C THR A 299 -8.22 -20.12 9.48
N GLN A 300 -9.04 -19.19 8.98
CA GLN A 300 -10.51 -19.23 9.15
C GLN A 300 -11.15 -20.44 8.43
N ASN A 301 -10.49 -20.96 7.39
CA ASN A 301 -10.88 -22.19 6.69
C ASN A 301 -10.29 -23.45 7.34
N GLY A 302 -9.71 -23.35 8.53
CA GLY A 302 -9.18 -24.48 9.31
C GLY A 302 -7.76 -24.92 8.96
N LEU A 303 -6.98 -24.09 8.26
CA LEU A 303 -5.56 -24.37 8.02
C LEU A 303 -4.74 -24.12 9.28
N ASP A 304 -4.10 -25.17 9.80
CA ASP A 304 -3.14 -25.06 10.89
C ASP A 304 -1.78 -24.53 10.40
N LEU A 305 -1.30 -23.48 11.04
CA LEU A 305 -0.01 -22.83 10.79
C LEU A 305 0.90 -22.93 12.02
N GLY A 306 2.21 -23.01 11.78
CA GLY A 306 3.22 -22.87 12.82
C GLY A 306 3.42 -21.39 13.20
N GLU A 307 4.32 -20.72 12.51
CA GLU A 307 4.58 -19.28 12.60
C GLU A 307 3.95 -18.53 11.41
N LEU A 308 3.46 -17.32 11.66
CA LEU A 308 3.01 -16.42 10.60
C LEU A 308 3.77 -15.08 10.68
N ILE A 309 4.62 -14.83 9.70
CA ILE A 309 5.39 -13.60 9.54
C ILE A 309 4.71 -12.74 8.48
N LEU A 310 4.29 -11.54 8.86
CA LEU A 310 3.55 -10.59 8.05
C LEU A 310 4.47 -9.44 7.65
N LEU A 311 4.70 -9.26 6.35
CA LEU A 311 5.53 -8.20 5.79
C LEU A 311 4.62 -7.14 5.18
N SER A 312 4.54 -5.95 5.78
CA SER A 312 3.68 -4.85 5.31
C SER A 312 2.21 -5.25 5.08
N CYS A 313 1.64 -6.12 5.92
CA CYS A 313 0.26 -6.57 5.77
C CYS A 313 -0.74 -5.45 6.15
N PRO A 314 -1.66 -5.04 5.25
CA PRO A 314 -2.66 -4.03 5.55
C PRO A 314 -3.77 -4.58 6.44
N VAL A 315 -4.16 -3.81 7.45
CA VAL A 315 -5.20 -4.20 8.39
C VAL A 315 -6.58 -3.81 7.86
N HIS A 316 -7.46 -4.77 7.60
CA HIS A 316 -8.86 -4.51 7.20
C HIS A 316 -9.82 -5.17 8.18
N VAL A 317 -10.28 -4.41 9.16
CA VAL A 317 -11.18 -4.92 10.21
C VAL A 317 -12.63 -4.58 9.90
N PRO A 318 -13.58 -5.52 10.14
CA PRO A 318 -13.41 -6.89 10.64
C PRO A 318 -13.14 -7.93 9.55
N LYS A 319 -12.83 -7.47 8.34
CA LYS A 319 -12.80 -8.29 7.12
C LYS A 319 -11.77 -9.42 7.13
N TYR A 320 -10.55 -9.14 7.60
CA TYR A 320 -9.46 -10.10 7.64
C TYR A 320 -8.85 -10.11 9.04
N GLN A 321 -8.91 -11.27 9.69
CA GLN A 321 -8.29 -11.54 10.98
C GLN A 321 -7.82 -12.99 11.00
N PRO A 322 -6.65 -13.29 11.57
CA PRO A 322 -6.24 -14.67 11.77
C PRO A 322 -7.18 -15.34 12.77
N ASP A 323 -7.50 -16.61 12.53
CA ASP A 323 -8.00 -17.47 13.60
C ASP A 323 -6.80 -17.95 14.43
N MET A 324 -6.62 -17.37 15.61
CA MET A 324 -5.49 -17.68 16.49
C MET A 324 -5.54 -19.10 17.05
N ALA A 325 -6.68 -19.81 17.00
CA ALA A 325 -6.74 -21.23 17.37
C ALA A 325 -5.98 -22.12 16.37
N HIS A 326 -5.73 -21.61 15.17
CA HIS A 326 -5.04 -22.29 14.07
C HIS A 326 -3.61 -21.77 13.84
N VAL A 327 -3.06 -20.98 14.77
CA VAL A 327 -1.65 -20.55 14.74
C VAL A 327 -0.95 -21.03 16.01
N HIS A 328 -0.05 -22.00 15.86
CA HIS A 328 0.45 -22.81 17.00
C HIS A 328 1.69 -22.25 17.69
N LYS A 329 2.42 -21.32 17.05
CA LYS A 329 3.63 -20.71 17.63
C LYS A 329 3.45 -19.22 17.90
N LYS A 330 3.51 -18.39 16.85
CA LYS A 330 3.44 -16.92 16.97
C LYS A 330 3.06 -16.25 15.66
N VAL A 331 2.52 -15.04 15.77
CA VAL A 331 2.34 -14.11 14.65
C VAL A 331 3.24 -12.90 14.86
N VAL A 332 4.10 -12.62 13.89
CA VAL A 332 5.00 -11.46 13.91
C VAL A 332 4.69 -10.60 12.70
N SER A 333 4.62 -9.29 12.88
CA SER A 333 4.43 -8.33 11.81
C SER A 333 5.65 -7.41 11.73
N ILE A 334 6.22 -7.31 10.53
CA ILE A 334 7.31 -6.41 10.17
C ILE A 334 6.74 -5.36 9.22
N ARG A 335 6.90 -4.08 9.56
CA ARG A 335 6.40 -2.97 8.74
C ARG A 335 7.32 -1.76 8.76
N VAL A 336 6.98 -0.75 7.98
CA VAL A 336 7.60 0.57 7.99
C VAL A 336 6.67 1.62 8.62
N HIS A 337 7.19 2.79 8.92
CA HIS A 337 6.38 3.95 9.29
C HIS A 337 5.60 4.46 8.07
N PHE A 338 4.28 4.62 8.23
CA PHE A 338 3.41 5.29 7.27
C PHE A 338 3.52 4.76 5.83
N ASP A 339 3.29 3.46 5.66
CA ASP A 339 3.37 2.76 4.39
C ASP A 339 2.36 3.32 3.37
N LEU A 340 2.87 3.82 2.24
CA LEU A 340 2.06 4.51 1.23
C LEU A 340 1.15 3.56 0.45
N VAL A 341 1.54 2.29 0.27
CA VAL A 341 0.70 1.31 -0.42
C VAL A 341 -0.46 0.92 0.50
N ILE A 342 -0.21 0.72 1.80
CA ILE A 342 -1.27 0.46 2.78
C ILE A 342 -2.22 1.67 2.88
N LEU A 343 -1.70 2.89 2.83
CA LEU A 343 -2.52 4.10 2.86
C LEU A 343 -3.39 4.24 1.60
N ALA A 344 -2.84 3.94 0.41
CA ALA A 344 -3.61 3.89 -0.83
C ALA A 344 -4.67 2.77 -0.82
N ASP A 345 -4.37 1.64 -0.15
CA ASP A 345 -5.27 0.51 0.09
C ASP A 345 -6.36 0.83 1.13
N ARG A 346 -6.25 1.97 1.82
CA ARG A 346 -7.15 2.39 2.92
C ARG A 346 -7.13 1.42 4.10
N GLY A 347 -6.08 0.61 4.18
CA GLY A 347 -5.84 -0.31 5.27
C GLY A 347 -5.28 0.40 6.49
N GLY A 348 -5.45 -0.22 7.64
CA GLY A 348 -4.81 0.18 8.88
C GLY A 348 -3.30 -0.02 8.83
N GLN A 349 -2.57 0.95 9.37
CA GLN A 349 -1.11 0.99 9.32
C GLN A 349 -0.44 0.06 10.32
N ARG A 350 -1.15 -0.40 11.37
CA ARG A 350 -0.61 -1.23 12.46
C ARG A 350 -1.62 -2.25 12.96
N PHE A 351 -1.17 -3.43 13.37
CA PHE A 351 -1.99 -4.35 14.13
C PHE A 351 -2.02 -3.90 15.59
N ASN A 352 -3.21 -3.82 16.17
CA ASN A 352 -3.40 -3.74 17.61
C ASN A 352 -4.29 -4.90 18.06
N PHE A 353 -3.78 -6.11 17.81
CA PHE A 353 -4.44 -7.38 18.05
C PHE A 353 -3.65 -8.17 19.09
N PRO A 354 -4.31 -8.71 20.13
CA PRO A 354 -3.67 -9.69 21.01
C PRO A 354 -3.12 -10.86 20.20
N GLY A 355 -1.88 -11.27 20.47
CA GLY A 355 -1.23 -12.39 19.77
C GLY A 355 -0.41 -12.03 18.52
N ILE A 356 -0.44 -10.76 18.07
CA ILE A 356 0.46 -10.28 17.01
C ILE A 356 1.55 -9.41 17.62
N THR A 357 2.81 -9.83 17.49
CA THR A 357 3.97 -8.99 17.83
C THR A 357 4.27 -8.05 16.68
N GLU A 358 4.15 -6.75 16.94
CA GLU A 358 4.38 -5.71 15.94
C GLU A 358 5.80 -5.15 16.01
N ASN A 359 6.53 -5.19 14.90
CA ASN A 359 7.85 -4.57 14.75
C ASN A 359 7.81 -3.52 13.62
N VAL A 360 8.11 -2.27 13.97
CA VAL A 360 8.19 -1.17 13.01
C VAL A 360 9.65 -0.84 12.76
N LEU A 361 10.10 -1.07 11.53
CA LEU A 361 11.43 -0.70 11.08
C LEU A 361 11.55 0.82 11.05
N PRO A 362 12.73 1.41 11.38
CA PRO A 362 12.97 2.85 11.33
C PRO A 362 13.17 3.29 9.87
N ILE A 363 12.20 2.99 9.01
CA ILE A 363 12.11 3.31 7.59
C ILE A 363 10.72 3.91 7.40
N TRP A 364 10.61 4.91 6.54
CA TRP A 364 9.36 5.58 6.22
C TRP A 364 8.92 5.24 4.79
N PHE A 365 7.61 5.14 4.58
CA PHE A 365 6.90 5.14 3.30
C PHE A 365 7.07 3.91 2.40
N ASP A 366 8.19 3.18 2.49
CA ASP A 366 8.56 2.11 1.55
C ASP A 366 7.95 0.74 1.90
N HIS A 367 6.89 0.40 1.17
CA HIS A 367 6.18 -0.88 1.30
C HIS A 367 7.08 -2.11 1.09
N PHE A 368 8.06 -2.02 0.18
CA PHE A 368 8.86 -3.16 -0.26
C PHE A 368 10.12 -3.35 0.58
N ALA A 369 10.45 -2.41 1.45
CA ALA A 369 11.58 -2.52 2.38
C ALA A 369 11.49 -3.78 3.25
N THR A 370 10.27 -4.24 3.56
CA THR A 370 10.03 -5.42 4.41
C THR A 370 10.36 -6.76 3.75
N HIS A 371 10.62 -6.78 2.43
CA HIS A 371 11.15 -7.96 1.73
C HIS A 371 12.48 -7.66 1.01
N ASN A 372 13.19 -6.60 1.42
CA ASN A 372 14.52 -6.29 0.88
C ASN A 372 15.60 -6.98 1.73
N PRO A 373 16.43 -7.88 1.16
CA PRO A 373 17.51 -8.55 1.88
C PRO A 373 18.49 -7.62 2.60
N ASP A 374 18.83 -6.47 1.99
CA ASP A 374 19.75 -5.51 2.59
C ASP A 374 19.14 -4.82 3.79
N VAL A 375 17.84 -4.54 3.75
CA VAL A 375 17.10 -4.04 4.91
C VAL A 375 17.10 -5.07 6.02
N TRP A 376 16.84 -6.35 5.71
CA TRP A 376 16.85 -7.41 6.72
C TRP A 376 18.20 -7.56 7.42
N ARG A 377 19.30 -7.51 6.66
CA ARG A 377 20.66 -7.52 7.21
C ARG A 377 20.94 -6.29 8.07
N GLN A 378 20.63 -5.09 7.56
CA GLN A 378 20.91 -3.84 8.25
C GLN A 378 20.09 -3.66 9.54
N GLN A 379 18.85 -4.15 9.56
CA GLN A 379 17.95 -4.00 10.70
C GLN A 379 17.92 -5.24 11.61
N ASN A 380 18.68 -6.29 11.29
CA ASN A 380 18.69 -7.57 11.99
C ASN A 380 17.27 -8.15 12.18
N VAL A 381 16.47 -8.13 11.10
CA VAL A 381 15.09 -8.65 11.10
C VAL A 381 15.01 -10.11 11.57
N PRO A 382 15.97 -11.02 11.27
CA PRO A 382 15.95 -12.38 11.80
C PRO A 382 15.85 -12.48 13.33
N ALA A 383 16.34 -11.50 14.09
CA ALA A 383 16.22 -11.49 15.55
C ALA A 383 14.85 -11.00 16.06
N MET A 384 14.01 -10.46 15.17
CA MET A 384 12.65 -9.99 15.48
C MET A 384 11.59 -11.07 15.24
N ILE A 385 11.92 -12.12 14.47
CA ILE A 385 10.97 -13.10 13.95
C ILE A 385 11.05 -14.46 14.61
#